data_AF-D1PQ80-F1
#
_entry.id   AF-D1PQ80-F1
#
_cell.length_a   1.000
_cell.length_b   1.000
_cell.length_c   1.000
_cell.angle_alpha   90.00
_cell.angle_beta   90.00
_cell.angle_gamma   90.00
#
_symmetry.space_group_name_H-M   'P 1'
#
loop_
_entity.id
_entity.type
_entity.pdbx_description
1 polymer ?
#
loop_
_entity_poly.entity_id
_entity_poly.type
_entity_poly.pdbx_seq_one_letter_code
_entity_poly.pdbx_strand_id
1 'polypeptide(L)'
;MGRQISWFGFTTKKERRRQEELARRKMFPFGEAQRQAELRLLRALIRVRAADTDLLFQLVQAKDCLHRREEEDAEDQNARLREWLHSQLARAFPNRELMCFLALAELEQDMQDLDQLPDADTVRRRAEQLCTERAALLW
;
A
#
# COMPACT_ATOMS: atom_id res chain seq x y z
N MET A 1 -4.43 7.04 -23.95
CA MET A 1 -3.27 6.12 -24.00
C MET A 1 -2.85 5.80 -22.58
N GLY A 2 -3.43 4.77 -21.98
CA GLY A 2 -3.09 4.36 -20.60
C GLY A 2 -1.76 3.62 -20.61
N ARG A 3 -0.70 4.23 -20.10
CA ARG A 3 0.57 3.55 -19.87
C ARG A 3 0.35 2.56 -18.74
N GLN A 4 0.14 1.30 -19.08
CA GLN A 4 0.18 0.17 -18.16
C GLN A 4 1.59 0.14 -17.57
N ILE A 5 1.72 0.43 -16.27
CA ILE A 5 2.99 0.29 -15.56
C ILE A 5 3.31 -1.21 -15.55
N SER A 6 4.19 -1.63 -16.46
CA SER A 6 4.75 -2.98 -16.48
C SER A 6 5.76 -3.03 -15.35
N TRP A 7 5.29 -3.52 -14.20
CA TRP A 7 6.00 -3.63 -12.93
C TRP A 7 7.42 -4.20 -13.03
N PHE A 8 7.76 -4.94 -14.09
CA PHE A 8 9.11 -5.46 -14.30
C PHE A 8 9.47 -5.45 -15.80
N GLY A 9 9.70 -4.25 -16.35
CA GLY A 9 10.45 -4.14 -17.60
C GLY A 9 11.88 -4.64 -17.36
N PHE A 10 12.32 -5.63 -18.13
CA PHE A 10 13.63 -6.30 -18.09
C PHE A 10 13.80 -7.51 -17.15
N THR A 11 13.05 -8.60 -17.35
CA THR A 11 13.53 -9.99 -17.16
C THR A 11 12.68 -10.98 -17.95
N THR A 12 13.27 -12.11 -18.38
CA THR A 12 12.66 -13.12 -19.27
C THR A 12 11.41 -13.79 -18.66
N LYS A 13 10.45 -14.20 -19.51
CA LYS A 13 9.08 -14.69 -19.15
C LYS A 13 8.99 -15.69 -17.99
N LYS A 14 10.01 -16.54 -17.78
CA LYS A 14 10.01 -17.61 -16.77
C LYS A 14 10.54 -17.13 -15.41
N GLU A 15 11.59 -16.31 -15.42
CA GLU A 15 12.16 -15.70 -14.22
C GLU A 15 11.22 -14.64 -13.65
N ARG A 16 10.58 -13.88 -14.55
CA ARG A 16 9.54 -12.92 -14.22
C ARG A 16 8.38 -13.59 -13.47
N ARG A 17 7.92 -14.77 -13.90
CA ARG A 17 6.82 -15.49 -13.25
C ARG A 17 7.17 -15.98 -11.83
N ARG A 18 8.42 -16.40 -11.62
CA ARG A 18 8.90 -16.91 -10.32
C ARG A 18 9.13 -15.77 -9.33
N GLN A 19 9.72 -14.67 -9.79
CA GLN A 19 9.85 -13.41 -9.04
C GLN A 19 8.47 -12.80 -8.77
N GLU A 20 7.55 -12.84 -9.73
CA GLU A 20 6.15 -12.42 -9.59
C GLU A 20 5.43 -13.27 -8.53
N GLU A 21 5.58 -14.61 -8.52
CA GLU A 21 4.97 -15.46 -7.49
C GLU A 21 5.60 -15.28 -6.10
N LEU A 22 6.91 -15.06 -6.02
CA LEU A 22 7.61 -14.81 -4.76
C LEU A 22 7.27 -13.42 -4.20
N ALA A 23 7.29 -12.39 -5.04
CA ALA A 23 6.84 -11.04 -4.66
C ALA A 23 5.35 -11.05 -4.31
N ARG A 24 4.51 -11.72 -5.10
CA ARG A 24 3.06 -11.86 -4.82
C ARG A 24 2.77 -12.64 -3.54
N ARG A 25 3.51 -13.71 -3.24
CA ARG A 25 3.40 -14.43 -1.95
C ARG A 25 3.90 -13.59 -0.77
N LYS A 26 4.94 -12.77 -0.98
CA LYS A 26 5.46 -11.87 0.05
C LYS A 26 4.54 -10.67 0.30
N MET A 27 3.81 -10.21 -0.73
CA MET A 27 2.95 -9.02 -0.69
C MET A 27 1.48 -9.33 -0.33
N PHE A 28 1.00 -10.54 -0.65
CA PHE A 28 -0.33 -11.03 -0.28
C PHE A 28 -0.18 -12.41 0.38
N PRO A 29 0.10 -12.48 1.69
CA PRO A 29 0.32 -13.74 2.41
C PRO A 29 -0.86 -14.71 2.27
N PHE A 30 -2.08 -14.19 2.08
CA PHE A 30 -3.31 -14.98 1.90
C PHE A 30 -3.75 -15.12 0.43
N GLY A 31 -2.87 -14.78 -0.53
CA GLY A 31 -3.04 -15.06 -1.95
C GLY A 31 -4.03 -14.14 -2.69
N GLU A 32 -4.62 -14.65 -3.77
CA GLU A 32 -5.42 -13.83 -4.70
C GLU A 32 -6.75 -13.35 -4.07
N ALA A 33 -7.28 -14.08 -3.09
CA ALA A 33 -8.49 -13.69 -2.36
C ALA A 33 -8.28 -12.38 -1.58
N GLN A 34 -7.14 -12.26 -0.88
CA GLN A 34 -6.73 -11.02 -0.21
C GLN A 34 -6.59 -9.87 -1.20
N ARG A 35 -5.85 -10.08 -2.28
CA ARG A 35 -5.67 -9.06 -3.32
C ARG A 35 -7.00 -8.51 -3.85
N GLN A 36 -7.97 -9.38 -4.12
CA GLN A 36 -9.30 -8.96 -4.58
C GLN A 36 -10.09 -8.22 -3.50
N ALA A 37 -9.98 -8.65 -2.24
CA ALA A 37 -10.64 -7.99 -1.12
C ALA A 37 -10.06 -6.59 -0.86
N GLU A 38 -8.73 -6.48 -0.80
CA GLU A 38 -8.01 -5.20 -0.69
C GLU A 38 -8.36 -4.28 -1.85
N LEU A 39 -8.37 -4.78 -3.10
CA LEU A 39 -8.72 -3.96 -4.26
C LEU A 39 -10.16 -3.44 -4.20
N ARG A 40 -11.12 -4.28 -3.78
CA ARG A 40 -12.52 -3.85 -3.59
C ARG A 40 -12.61 -2.75 -2.53
N LEU A 41 -11.87 -2.91 -1.43
CA LEU A 41 -11.84 -1.95 -0.34
C LEU A 41 -11.20 -0.62 -0.78
N LEU A 42 -10.05 -0.67 -1.45
CA LEU A 42 -9.39 0.51 -2.00
C LEU A 42 -10.31 1.24 -2.98
N ARG A 43 -11.01 0.54 -3.88
CA ARG A 43 -11.98 1.18 -4.78
C ARG A 43 -13.17 1.83 -4.05
N ALA A 44 -13.54 1.33 -2.87
CA ALA A 44 -14.59 1.94 -2.05
C ALA A 44 -14.09 3.19 -1.30
N LEU A 45 -12.79 3.25 -0.98
CA LEU A 45 -12.17 4.31 -0.17
C LEU A 45 -11.57 5.45 -0.99
N ILE A 46 -11.00 5.12 -2.14
CA ILE A 46 -10.23 6.03 -3.00
C ILE A 46 -11.15 6.60 -4.07
N ARG A 47 -11.32 7.92 -4.10
CA ARG A 47 -12.16 8.59 -5.11
C ARG A 47 -11.38 8.90 -6.37
N VAL A 48 -10.06 9.07 -6.26
CA VAL A 48 -9.20 9.28 -7.43
C VAL A 48 -9.30 8.06 -8.36
N ARG A 49 -9.58 8.33 -9.63
CA ARG A 49 -9.62 7.29 -10.67
C ARG A 49 -8.20 6.88 -11.04
N ALA A 50 -7.70 5.85 -10.36
CA ALA A 50 -6.43 5.20 -10.65
C ALA A 50 -6.63 3.80 -11.24
N ALA A 51 -5.60 3.26 -11.91
CA ALA A 51 -5.63 1.86 -12.31
C ALA A 51 -5.49 0.96 -11.07
N ASP A 52 -6.07 -0.24 -11.11
CA ASP A 52 -5.96 -1.22 -10.02
C ASP A 52 -4.50 -1.54 -9.68
N THR A 53 -3.64 -1.55 -10.69
CA THR A 53 -2.19 -1.72 -10.52
C THR A 53 -1.57 -0.62 -9.69
N ASP A 54 -2.04 0.61 -9.83
CA ASP A 54 -1.49 1.77 -9.13
C ASP A 54 -1.99 1.81 -7.70
N LEU A 55 -3.26 1.43 -7.47
CA LEU A 55 -3.83 1.26 -6.13
C LEU A 55 -3.07 0.20 -5.32
N LEU A 56 -2.86 -0.97 -5.93
CA LEU A 56 -2.08 -2.04 -5.30
C LEU A 56 -0.61 -1.63 -5.14
N PHE A 57 -0.04 -0.85 -6.06
CA PHE A 57 1.31 -0.30 -5.91
C PHE A 57 1.42 0.59 -4.68
N GLN A 58 0.48 1.52 -4.50
CA GLN A 58 0.49 2.42 -3.35
C GLN A 58 0.33 1.67 -2.03
N LEU A 59 -0.53 0.66 -1.97
CA LEU A 59 -0.69 -0.17 -0.78
C LEU A 59 0.61 -0.92 -0.44
N VAL A 60 1.29 -1.46 -1.45
CA VAL A 60 2.55 -2.18 -1.25
C VAL A 60 3.64 -1.26 -0.74
N GLN A 61 3.75 -0.05 -1.29
CA GLN A 61 4.71 0.95 -0.82
C GLN A 61 4.42 1.35 0.63
N ALA A 62 3.15 1.52 1.00
CA ALA A 62 2.76 1.78 2.37
C ALA A 62 3.16 0.63 3.32
N LYS A 63 2.92 -0.63 2.91
CA LYS A 63 3.35 -1.83 3.65
C LYS A 63 4.87 -1.87 3.82
N ASP A 64 5.64 -1.56 2.77
CA ASP A 64 7.11 -1.55 2.83
C ASP A 64 7.64 -0.44 3.75
N CYS A 65 7.03 0.75 3.72
CA CYS A 65 7.39 1.83 4.62
C CYS A 65 7.18 1.48 6.10
N LEU A 66 6.15 0.68 6.40
CA LEU A 66 5.83 0.22 7.76
C LEU A 66 6.59 -1.04 8.19
N HIS A 67 7.26 -1.72 7.26
CA HIS A 67 8.03 -2.92 7.58
C HIS A 67 9.24 -2.55 8.43
N ARG A 68 9.21 -2.93 9.72
CA ARG A 68 10.29 -2.65 10.67
C ARG A 68 11.53 -3.46 10.28
N ARG A 69 12.62 -2.77 9.97
CA ARG A 69 13.95 -3.39 9.79
C ARG A 69 14.65 -3.41 11.15
N GLU A 70 15.44 -4.46 11.42
CA GLU A 70 16.00 -4.73 12.76
C GLU A 70 16.90 -3.61 13.32
N GLU A 71 17.45 -2.76 12.45
CA GLU A 71 18.36 -1.65 12.80
C GLU A 71 17.71 -0.26 12.64
N GLU A 72 16.44 -0.18 12.29
CA GLU A 72 15.79 1.06 11.88
C GLU A 72 15.02 1.71 13.02
N ASP A 73 15.30 3.00 13.26
CA ASP A 73 14.59 3.77 14.26
C ASP A 73 13.31 4.44 13.70
N ALA A 74 12.59 5.16 14.55
CA ALA A 74 11.36 5.84 14.16
C ALA A 74 11.59 6.99 13.17
N GLU A 75 12.79 7.59 13.17
CA GLU A 75 13.12 8.71 12.29
C GLU A 75 13.42 8.22 10.87
N ASP A 76 14.14 7.12 10.73
CA ASP A 76 14.36 6.43 9.45
C ASP A 76 13.05 5.96 8.82
N GLN A 77 12.16 5.36 9.62
CA GLN A 77 10.83 4.97 9.14
C GLN A 77 10.04 6.20 8.63
N ASN A 78 10.08 7.30 9.37
CA ASN A 78 9.42 8.55 8.96
C ASN A 78 10.06 9.16 7.71
N ALA A 79 11.38 9.03 7.51
CA ALA A 79 12.06 9.48 6.31
C ALA A 79 11.55 8.71 5.06
N ARG A 80 11.41 7.38 5.14
CA ARG A 80 10.83 6.58 4.04
C ARG A 80 9.38 6.94 3.77
N LEU A 81 8.58 7.14 4.82
CA LEU A 81 7.19 7.56 4.67
C LEU A 81 7.11 8.92 3.96
N ARG A 82 7.96 9.89 4.32
CA ARG A 82 8.06 11.17 3.60
C ARG A 82 8.46 10.95 2.15
N GLU A 83 9.50 10.16 1.89
CA GLU A 83 9.95 9.88 0.51
C GLU A 83 8.81 9.29 -0.35
N TRP A 84 8.06 8.34 0.21
CA TRP A 84 6.88 7.78 -0.45
C TRP A 84 5.80 8.83 -0.68
N LEU A 85 5.41 9.61 0.33
CA LEU A 85 4.39 10.65 0.23
C LEU A 85 4.73 11.72 -0.81
N HIS A 86 6.01 12.07 -0.95
CA HIS A 86 6.49 13.04 -1.95
C HIS A 86 6.82 12.41 -3.32
N SER A 87 6.71 11.09 -3.47
CA SER A 87 6.92 10.40 -4.74
C SER A 87 5.94 10.89 -5.81
N GLN A 88 6.32 10.79 -7.09
CA GLN A 88 5.47 11.26 -8.19
C GLN A 88 4.12 10.54 -8.24
N LEU A 89 4.09 9.24 -7.90
CA LEU A 89 2.87 8.46 -7.96
C LEU A 89 1.97 8.73 -6.75
N ALA A 90 2.52 8.96 -5.56
CA ALA A 90 1.74 9.32 -4.38
C ALA A 90 1.07 10.70 -4.54
N ARG A 91 1.75 11.66 -5.18
CA ARG A 91 1.20 12.99 -5.49
C ARG A 91 -0.05 12.97 -6.39
N ALA A 92 -0.36 11.85 -7.04
CA ALA A 92 -1.61 11.69 -7.78
C ALA A 92 -2.83 11.52 -6.86
N PHE A 93 -2.61 11.24 -5.57
CA PHE A 93 -3.65 11.01 -4.57
C PHE A 93 -3.63 12.14 -3.53
N PRO A 94 -4.81 12.55 -3.01
CA PRO A 94 -4.87 13.47 -1.90
C PRO A 94 -4.35 12.81 -0.61
N ASN A 95 -3.78 13.61 0.29
CA ASN A 95 -3.19 13.13 1.56
C ASN A 95 -4.13 12.22 2.36
N ARG A 96 -5.43 12.52 2.38
CA ARG A 96 -6.42 11.67 3.06
C ARG A 96 -6.54 10.27 2.46
N GLU A 97 -6.44 10.16 1.14
CA GLU A 97 -6.45 8.87 0.43
C GLU A 97 -5.11 8.15 0.58
N LEU A 98 -3.99 8.88 0.64
CA LEU A 98 -2.68 8.32 1.01
C LEU A 98 -2.72 7.69 2.41
N MET A 99 -3.38 8.35 3.37
CA MET A 99 -3.58 7.78 4.71
C MET A 99 -4.50 6.56 4.72
N CYS A 100 -5.39 6.37 3.74
CA CYS A 100 -6.15 5.12 3.61
C CYS A 100 -5.25 3.93 3.26
N PHE A 101 -4.25 4.11 2.40
CA PHE A 101 -3.27 3.05 2.11
C PHE A 101 -2.44 2.71 3.35
N LEU A 102 -2.00 3.74 4.08
CA LEU A 102 -1.20 3.56 5.30
C LEU A 102 -2.01 2.91 6.43
N ALA A 103 -3.26 3.34 6.61
CA ALA A 103 -4.19 2.75 7.58
C ALA A 103 -4.44 1.27 7.30
N LEU A 104 -4.70 0.91 6.06
CA LEU A 104 -4.90 -0.48 5.67
C LEU A 104 -3.63 -1.30 5.94
N ALA A 105 -2.47 -0.77 5.56
CA ALA A 105 -1.18 -1.42 5.80
C ALA A 105 -0.85 -1.61 7.29
N GLU A 106 -1.15 -0.63 8.16
CA GLU A 106 -1.01 -0.75 9.62
C GLU A 106 -1.95 -1.84 10.18
N LEU A 107 -3.23 -1.80 9.80
CA LEU A 107 -4.24 -2.74 10.30
C LEU A 107 -3.99 -4.19 9.89
N GLU A 108 -3.36 -4.40 8.73
CA GLU A 108 -3.01 -5.74 8.25
C GLU A 108 -1.78 -6.35 8.93
N GLN A 109 -0.97 -5.60 9.69
CA GLN A 109 0.25 -6.14 10.30
C GLN A 109 -0.04 -7.24 11.32
N ASP A 110 -1.15 -7.12 12.04
CA ASP A 110 -1.58 -8.06 13.08
C ASP A 110 -2.54 -9.14 12.55
N MET A 111 -2.81 -9.15 11.24
CA MET A 111 -3.76 -10.04 10.61
C MET A 111 -3.22 -11.47 10.52
N GLN A 112 -3.91 -12.42 11.16
CA GLN A 112 -3.55 -13.84 11.17
C GLN A 112 -4.29 -14.65 10.08
N ASP A 113 -5.45 -14.16 9.65
CA ASP A 113 -6.28 -14.76 8.59
C ASP A 113 -7.10 -13.69 7.85
N LEU A 114 -7.76 -14.08 6.75
CA LEU A 114 -8.48 -13.15 5.89
C LEU A 114 -9.80 -12.63 6.48
N ASP A 115 -10.37 -13.32 7.49
CA ASP A 115 -11.63 -12.89 8.12
C ASP A 115 -11.42 -11.66 9.02
N GLN A 116 -10.16 -11.40 9.39
CA GLN A 116 -9.72 -10.22 10.13
C GLN A 116 -9.44 -9.01 9.23
N LEU A 117 -9.63 -9.12 7.91
CA LEU A 117 -9.44 -7.99 7.01
C LEU A 117 -10.36 -6.82 7.41
N PRO A 118 -9.83 -5.60 7.61
CA PRO A 118 -10.63 -4.49 8.09
C PRO A 118 -11.67 -4.07 7.05
N ASP A 119 -12.83 -3.63 7.52
CA ASP A 119 -13.83 -3.01 6.66
C ASP A 119 -13.48 -1.56 6.29
N ALA A 120 -14.18 -1.01 5.29
CA ALA A 120 -13.92 0.34 4.79
C ALA A 120 -14.11 1.42 5.88
N ASP A 121 -15.05 1.23 6.80
CA ASP A 121 -15.29 2.19 7.89
C ASP A 121 -14.14 2.21 8.90
N THR A 122 -13.57 1.06 9.21
CA THR A 122 -12.42 0.91 10.10
C THR A 122 -11.17 1.52 9.49
N VAL A 123 -10.90 1.24 8.21
CA VAL A 123 -9.78 1.85 7.50
C VAL A 123 -9.93 3.38 7.41
N ARG A 124 -11.14 3.88 7.11
CA ARG A 124 -11.41 5.32 7.05
C ARG A 124 -11.20 6.01 8.39
N ARG A 125 -11.70 5.45 9.49
CA ARG A 125 -11.49 6.01 10.83
C ARG A 125 -10.00 6.06 11.20
N ARG A 126 -9.25 4.99 10.90
CA ARG A 126 -7.80 4.97 11.15
C ARG A 126 -7.06 5.98 10.26
N ALA A 127 -7.44 6.10 8.99
CA ALA A 127 -6.85 7.08 8.08
C ALA A 127 -7.06 8.53 8.56
N GLU A 128 -8.22 8.85 9.14
CA GLU A 128 -8.51 10.16 9.72
C GLU A 128 -7.62 10.46 10.94
N GLN A 129 -7.40 9.46 11.81
CA GLN A 129 -6.45 9.60 12.92
C GLN A 129 -5.02 9.82 12.41
N LEU A 130 -4.61 9.05 11.40
CA LEU A 130 -3.29 9.16 10.79
C LEU A 130 -3.05 10.53 10.14
N CYS A 131 -4.08 11.15 9.54
CA CYS A 131 -3.97 12.52 9.04
C CYS A 131 -3.56 13.52 10.15
N THR A 132 -4.01 13.30 11.38
CA THR A 132 -3.63 14.13 12.53
C THR A 132 -2.28 13.72 13.11
N GLU A 133 -2.08 12.44 13.39
CA GLU A 133 -0.84 11.89 13.98
C GLU A 133 0.39 12.19 13.11
N ARG A 134 0.23 12.12 11.79
CA ARG A 134 1.31 12.24 10.81
C ARG A 134 1.23 13.55 10.01
N ALA A 135 0.53 14.56 10.52
CA ALA A 135 0.41 15.87 9.86
C ALA A 135 1.77 16.46 9.49
N ALA A 136 2.79 16.27 10.34
CA ALA A 136 4.16 16.74 10.12
C ALA A 136 4.93 16.00 8.99
N LEU A 137 4.36 14.94 8.40
CA LEU A 137 4.91 14.25 7.23
C LEU A 137 4.24 14.68 5.93
N LEU A 138 3.16 15.48 6.00
CA LEU A 138 2.34 15.88 4.86
C LEU A 138 2.73 17.24 4.26
N TRP A 139 3.66 17.96 4.90
CA TRP A 139 4.16 19.30 4.54
C TRP A 139 5.67 19.24 4.33
#